data_AF-A0A8C9XXF7-F1
#
_entry.id   AF-A0A8C9XXF7-F1
#
_cell.length_a   1.000
_cell.length_b   1.000
_cell.length_c   1.000
_cell.angle_alpha   90.00
_cell.angle_beta   90.00
_cell.angle_gamma   90.00
#
_symmetry.space_group_name_H-M   'P 1'
#
loop_
_entity.id
_entity.type
_entity.pdbx_description
1 polymer ?
#
loop_
_entity_poly.entity_id
_entity_poly.type
_entity_poly.pdbx_seq_one_letter_code
_entity_poly.pdbx_strand_id
1 'polypeptide(L)'
;MESEEQARNRFQSELEFIQCLANPNYLNFLAQRGFLREKPFINYLKKELVNAQCTKFIDEQQLLHWQHYSRKRTRLQQALAEQQPPQQQPPQHGNAATK
;
A
#
# COMPACT_ATOMS: atom_id res chain seq x y z
N MET A 1 15.44 -31.28 2.92
CA MET A 1 14.22 -30.45 2.88
C MET A 1 14.49 -29.22 3.72
N GLU A 2 14.26 -28.02 3.20
CA GLU A 2 14.28 -26.79 4.01
C GLU A 2 13.14 -26.87 5.04
N SER A 3 13.41 -26.48 6.30
CA SER A 3 12.37 -26.42 7.35
C SER A 3 11.42 -25.26 7.08
N GLU A 4 10.14 -25.39 7.47
CA GLU A 4 9.17 -24.28 7.39
C GLU A 4 9.68 -23.03 8.12
N GLU A 5 10.36 -23.19 9.25
CA GLU A 5 10.93 -22.08 10.01
C GLU A 5 12.04 -21.37 9.23
N GLN A 6 12.89 -22.13 8.54
CA GLN A 6 13.96 -21.57 7.70
C GLN A 6 13.37 -20.80 6.52
N ALA A 7 12.32 -21.34 5.88
CA ALA A 7 11.63 -20.68 4.79
C ALA A 7 10.99 -19.35 5.25
N ARG A 8 10.38 -19.31 6.45
CA ARG A 8 9.85 -18.06 7.02
C ARG A 8 10.95 -17.05 7.32
N ASN A 9 12.06 -17.47 7.93
CA ASN A 9 13.17 -16.57 8.24
C ASN A 9 13.80 -15.99 6.96
N ARG A 10 13.90 -16.80 5.91
CA ARG A 10 14.37 -16.36 4.60
C ARG A 10 13.42 -15.33 4.00
N PHE A 11 12.12 -15.61 3.98
CA PHE A 11 11.10 -14.68 3.48
C PHE A 11 11.12 -13.36 4.25
N GLN A 12 11.22 -13.40 5.59
CA GLN A 12 11.30 -12.19 6.42
C GLN A 12 12.53 -11.35 6.05
N SER A 13 13.68 -11.98 5.87
CA SER A 13 14.92 -11.30 5.50
C SER A 13 14.84 -10.71 4.09
N GLU A 14 14.29 -11.45 3.12
CA GLU A 14 14.04 -10.98 1.75
C GLU A 14 13.09 -9.78 1.75
N LEU A 15 12.02 -9.82 2.55
CA LEU A 15 11.03 -8.75 2.66
C LEU A 15 11.63 -7.48 3.26
N GLU A 16 12.37 -7.59 4.36
CA GLU A 16 13.06 -6.46 4.99
C GLU A 16 14.07 -5.82 4.04
N PHE A 17 14.78 -6.65 3.27
CA PHE A 17 15.71 -6.17 2.26
C PHE A 17 14.99 -5.36 1.16
N ILE A 18 13.89 -5.88 0.60
CA ILE A 18 13.10 -5.14 -0.41
C ILE A 18 12.54 -3.84 0.16
N GLN A 19 12.06 -3.84 1.41
CA GLN A 19 11.60 -2.62 2.07
C GLN A 19 12.72 -1.58 2.21
N CYS A 20 13.95 -2.01 2.52
CA CYS A 20 15.10 -1.10 2.59
C CYS A 20 15.41 -0.46 1.22
N LEU A 21 15.14 -1.12 0.11
CA LEU A 21 15.32 -0.56 -1.24
C LEU A 21 14.38 0.61 -1.54
N ALA A 22 13.26 0.74 -0.83
CA ALA A 22 12.38 1.90 -0.94
C ALA A 22 13.01 3.19 -0.35
N ASN A 23 14.05 3.06 0.49
CA ASN A 23 14.75 4.20 1.07
C ASN A 23 15.86 4.71 0.13
N PRO A 24 15.77 5.93 -0.41
CA PRO A 24 16.78 6.47 -1.33
C PRO A 24 18.17 6.62 -0.69
N ASN A 25 18.25 6.84 0.63
CA ASN A 25 19.53 6.94 1.33
C ASN A 25 20.26 5.59 1.37
N TYR A 26 19.51 4.49 1.49
CA TYR A 26 20.07 3.14 1.44
C TYR A 26 20.59 2.81 0.05
N LEU A 27 19.86 3.19 -1.00
CA LEU A 27 20.33 3.06 -2.39
C LEU A 27 21.61 3.87 -2.64
N ASN A 28 21.68 5.10 -2.10
CA ASN A 28 22.89 5.92 -2.18
C ASN A 28 24.08 5.25 -1.48
N PHE A 29 23.86 4.69 -0.29
CA PHE A 29 24.89 3.91 0.41
C PHE A 29 25.38 2.72 -0.43
N LEU A 30 24.47 1.95 -1.03
CA LEU A 30 24.82 0.82 -1.90
C LEU A 30 25.60 1.28 -3.14
N ALA A 31 25.22 2.42 -3.72
CA ALA A 31 25.89 3.01 -4.88
C ALA A 31 27.32 3.46 -4.54
N GLN A 32 27.49 4.16 -3.42
CA GLN A 32 28.79 4.66 -2.95
C GLN A 32 29.77 3.53 -2.63
N ARG A 33 29.27 2.41 -2.09
CA ARG A 33 30.06 1.20 -1.81
C ARG A 33 30.39 0.37 -3.06
N GLY A 34 29.76 0.66 -4.20
CA GLY A 34 30.01 -0.02 -5.47
C GLY A 34 29.19 -1.31 -5.67
N PHE A 35 28.34 -1.70 -4.73
CA PHE A 35 27.53 -2.92 -4.84
C PHE A 35 26.63 -2.93 -6.08
N LEU A 36 26.10 -1.77 -6.49
CA LEU A 36 25.29 -1.64 -7.69
C LEU A 36 26.07 -1.81 -9.01
N ARG A 37 27.38 -2.04 -8.96
CA ARG A 37 28.23 -2.35 -10.12
C ARG A 37 28.58 -3.85 -10.21
N GLU A 38 28.35 -4.59 -9.13
CA GLU A 38 28.67 -6.00 -9.05
C GLU A 38 27.57 -6.83 -9.72
N LYS A 39 27.91 -7.51 -10.82
CA LYS A 39 26.99 -8.42 -11.52
C LYS A 39 26.32 -9.45 -10.58
N PRO A 40 27.04 -10.08 -9.63
CA PRO A 40 26.40 -11.00 -8.68
C PRO A 40 25.29 -10.34 -7.87
N PHE A 41 25.54 -9.13 -7.34
CA PHE A 41 24.57 -8.38 -6.56
C PHE A 41 23.36 -7.95 -7.39
N ILE A 42 23.58 -7.48 -8.63
CA ILE A 42 22.48 -7.13 -9.55
C ILE A 42 21.63 -8.36 -9.88
N ASN A 43 22.25 -9.53 -10.10
CA ASN A 43 21.50 -10.75 -10.40
C ASN A 43 20.68 -11.21 -9.19
N TYR A 44 21.22 -11.09 -7.99
CA TYR A 44 20.48 -11.33 -6.75
C TYR A 44 19.29 -10.38 -6.63
N LEU A 45 19.50 -9.06 -6.77
CA LEU A 45 18.44 -8.05 -6.77
C LEU A 45 17.32 -8.38 -7.77
N LYS A 46 17.68 -8.75 -9.00
CA LYS A 46 16.70 -9.12 -10.02
C LYS A 46 15.88 -10.34 -9.61
N LYS A 47 16.52 -11.37 -9.06
CA LYS A 47 15.83 -12.57 -8.59
C LYS A 47 14.86 -12.24 -7.45
N GLU A 48 15.30 -11.46 -6.47
CA GLU A 48 14.47 -11.11 -5.31
C GLU A 48 13.35 -10.14 -5.67
N LEU A 49 13.58 -9.14 -6.52
CA LEU A 49 12.53 -8.21 -6.97
C LEU A 49 11.46 -8.90 -7.84
N VAL A 50 11.83 -9.97 -8.55
CA VAL A 50 10.90 -10.80 -9.33
C VAL A 50 10.22 -11.86 -8.46
N ASN A 51 10.68 -12.08 -7.22
CA ASN A 51 10.04 -12.98 -6.27
C ASN A 51 8.65 -12.43 -5.88
N ALA A 52 7.63 -12.93 -6.58
CA ALA A 52 6.25 -12.48 -6.49
C ALA A 52 5.64 -12.57 -5.08
N GLN A 53 6.25 -13.36 -4.17
CA GLN A 53 5.75 -13.49 -2.80
C GLN A 53 5.89 -12.19 -2.00
N CYS A 54 7.02 -11.49 -2.10
CA CYS A 54 7.23 -10.23 -1.39
C CYS A 54 6.35 -9.12 -1.97
N THR A 55 6.27 -8.99 -3.30
CA THR A 55 5.42 -8.01 -3.98
C THR A 55 3.95 -8.18 -3.62
N LYS A 56 3.44 -9.41 -3.73
CA LYS A 56 2.05 -9.73 -3.39
C LYS A 56 1.74 -9.41 -1.93
N PHE A 57 2.64 -9.76 -1.01
CA PHE A 57 2.46 -9.45 0.41
C PHE A 57 2.38 -7.95 0.66
N ILE A 58 3.31 -7.16 0.11
CA ILE A 58 3.32 -5.70 0.25
C ILE A 58 2.01 -5.09 -0.28
N ASP A 59 1.57 -5.51 -1.47
CA ASP A 59 0.32 -5.03 -2.08
C ASP A 59 -0.91 -5.37 -1.23
N GLU A 60 -0.99 -6.60 -0.72
CA GLU A 60 -2.08 -7.04 0.14
C GLU A 60 -2.14 -6.27 1.45
N GLN A 61 -1.00 -6.08 2.12
CA GLN A 61 -0.93 -5.28 3.34
C GLN A 61 -1.34 -3.83 3.09
N GLN A 62 -0.87 -3.25 1.98
CA GLN A 62 -1.19 -1.87 1.62
C GLN A 62 -2.67 -1.68 1.28
N LEU A 63 -3.27 -2.65 0.58
CA LEU A 63 -4.69 -2.70 0.25
C LEU A 63 -5.54 -2.78 1.53
N LEU A 64 -5.18 -3.65 2.47
CA LEU A 64 -5.90 -3.80 3.74
C LEU A 64 -5.90 -2.50 4.55
N HIS A 65 -4.76 -1.83 4.65
CA HIS A 65 -4.66 -0.52 5.30
C HIS A 65 -5.52 0.54 4.63
N TRP A 66 -5.47 0.63 3.29
CA TRP A 66 -6.27 1.59 2.54
C TRP A 66 -7.77 1.35 2.72
N GLN A 67 -8.21 0.10 2.65
CA GLN A 67 -9.60 -0.25 2.88
C GLN A 67 -10.06 0.09 4.31
N HIS A 68 -9.25 -0.22 5.33
CA HIS A 68 -9.54 0.15 6.71
C HIS A 68 -9.70 1.67 6.86
N TYR A 69 -8.75 2.43 6.34
CA TYR A 69 -8.76 3.89 6.39
C TYR A 69 -9.97 4.48 5.65
N SER A 70 -10.29 3.97 4.45
CA SER A 70 -11.42 4.43 3.64
C SER A 70 -12.76 4.20 4.34
N ARG A 71 -12.95 3.01 4.95
CA ARG A 71 -14.15 2.69 5.76
C ARG A 71 -14.28 3.60 6.97
N LYS A 72 -13.19 3.84 7.70
CA LYS A 72 -13.17 4.74 8.87
C LYS A 72 -13.56 6.16 8.47
N ARG A 73 -13.01 6.68 7.36
CA ARG A 73 -13.32 8.02 6.83
C ARG A 73 -14.81 8.15 6.47
N THR A 74 -15.38 7.17 5.79
CA THR A 74 -16.80 7.18 5.40
C THR A 74 -17.72 7.26 6.62
N ARG A 75 -17.43 6.48 7.67
CA ARG A 75 -18.19 6.50 8.92
C ARG A 75 -18.11 7.86 9.64
N LEU A 76 -16.94 8.48 9.65
CA LEU A 76 -16.76 9.81 10.23
C LEU A 76 -17.56 10.88 9.47
N GLN A 77 -17.60 10.81 8.13
CA GLN A 77 -18.39 11.72 7.32
C GLN A 77 -19.89 11.58 7.57
N GLN A 78 -20.40 10.35 7.71
CA GLN A 78 -21.79 10.09 8.07
C GLN A 78 -22.14 10.65 9.46
N ALA A 79 -21.31 10.39 10.47
CA ALA A 79 -21.51 10.91 11.82
C ALA A 79 -21.53 12.45 11.87
N LEU A 80 -20.70 13.13 11.06
CA LEU A 80 -20.74 14.59 10.93
C LEU A 80 -22.02 15.10 10.25
N ALA A 81 -22.53 14.36 9.25
CA ALA A 81 -23.76 14.73 8.55
C ALA A 81 -25.01 14.57 9.44
N GLU A 82 -25.05 13.53 10.28
CA GLU A 82 -26.14 13.28 11.25
C GLU A 82 -26.22 14.36 12.34
N GLN A 83 -25.12 15.05 12.63
CA GLN A 83 -25.10 16.15 13.60
C GLN A 83 -25.57 17.50 13.03
N GLN A 84 -25.75 17.61 11.70
CA GLN A 84 -26.31 18.83 11.12
C GLN A 84 -27.85 18.83 11.28
N PRO A 85 -28.45 19.93 11.77
CA PRO A 85 -29.90 20.05 11.78
C PRO A 85 -30.44 19.91 10.36
N PRO A 86 -31.63 19.29 10.17
CA PRO A 86 -32.20 19.12 8.84
C PRO A 86 -32.34 20.48 8.15
N GLN A 87 -31.56 20.71 7.09
CA GLN A 87 -31.79 21.84 6.22
C GLN A 87 -33.14 21.61 5.52
N GLN A 88 -34.12 22.46 5.85
CA GLN A 88 -35.38 22.52 5.12
C GLN A 88 -35.08 22.78 3.65
N GLN A 89 -35.34 21.80 2.79
CA GLN A 89 -35.29 21.99 1.35
C GLN A 89 -36.34 23.04 0.95
N PRO A 90 -36.00 24.10 0.20
CA PRO A 90 -37.00 24.98 -0.36
C PRO A 90 -37.92 24.16 -1.30
N PRO A 91 -39.24 24.40 -1.29
CA PRO A 91 -40.19 23.60 -2.05
C PRO A 91 -39.87 23.66 -3.54
N GLN A 92 -39.65 22.49 -4.15
CA GLN A 92 -39.54 22.35 -5.60
C GLN A 92 -40.89 22.74 -6.22
N HIS A 93 -40.94 23.91 -6.86
CA HIS A 93 -42.06 24.27 -7.72
C HIS A 93 -42.01 23.40 -8.97
N GLY A 94 -42.93 22.45 -9.05
CA GLY A 94 -43.18 21.69 -10.27
C GLY A 94 -43.71 22.63 -11.35
N ASN A 95 -42.92 22.85 -12.39
CA ASN A 95 -43.41 23.51 -13.59
C ASN A 95 -44.26 22.51 -14.38
N ALA A 96 -45.56 22.50 -14.09
CA ALA A 96 -46.56 21.92 -14.97
C ALA A 96 -46.73 22.84 -16.20
N ALA A 97 -45.92 22.60 -17.24
CA ALA A 97 -46.20 23.11 -18.57
C ALA A 97 -47.26 22.20 -19.22
N THR A 98 -48.54 22.55 -19.08
CA THR A 98 -49.60 22.02 -19.95
C THR A 98 -50.75 23.02 -20.05
N LYS A 99 -50.71 23.86 -21.08
CA LYS A 99 -51.80 24.06 -22.05
C LYS A 99 -51.38 25.08 -23.11
#